data_AF-A0A9Q0UJF3-F1
#
_entry.id   AF-A0A9Q0UJF3-F1
#
_cell.length_a   1.000
_cell.length_b   1.000
_cell.length_c   1.000
_cell.angle_alpha   90.00
_cell.angle_beta   90.00
_cell.angle_gamma   90.00
#
_symmetry.space_group_name_H-M   'P 1'
#
loop_
_entity.id
_entity.type
_entity.pdbx_description
1 polymer ?
#
loop_
_entity_poly.entity_id
_entity_poly.type
_entity_poly.pdbx_seq_one_letter_code
_entity_poly.pdbx_strand_id
1 'polypeptide(L)'
;MNGHPVAAGQPYFISDGSPVNTFEFLQPLLKSLDYDLPKASLSVPRALVLGRIFWAIYTVLHPWLNRWWFPQPLILPAEVYKVGVTHYFSFLKAKQELGYVPMVSPREGMAATISYWQERKRKTLDGPTIYARLFVVIGIASLFSAAYLPVDIAPVPLLRATSLFIFRSMRVVRTIFLLAMAAHIGEAVYAWHLAKRVDTENARAWFWQTLVFGIRSLRFLMKRSKSEATL
;
A
#
# COMPACT_ATOMS: atom_id res chain seq x y z
N MET A 1 34.96 41.21 -23.68
CA MET A 1 34.52 40.00 -22.94
C MET A 1 33.88 39.05 -23.96
N ASN A 2 34.70 38.36 -24.77
CA ASN A 2 34.23 37.52 -25.87
C ASN A 2 34.70 36.09 -25.67
N GLY A 3 33.99 35.35 -24.81
CA GLY A 3 34.18 33.91 -24.65
C GLY A 3 32.82 33.27 -24.51
N HIS A 4 32.52 32.26 -25.33
CA HIS A 4 31.34 31.44 -25.13
C HIS A 4 31.37 30.87 -23.70
N PRO A 5 30.26 30.95 -22.93
CA PRO A 5 30.20 30.34 -21.61
C PRO A 5 30.64 28.87 -21.69
N VAL A 6 31.49 28.43 -20.74
CA VAL A 6 32.05 27.06 -20.73
C VAL A 6 30.98 25.97 -20.87
N ALA A 7 29.77 26.25 -20.39
CA ALA A 7 28.63 25.34 -20.41
C ALA A 7 27.74 25.39 -21.66
N ALA A 8 27.98 26.31 -22.60
CA ALA A 8 27.13 26.48 -23.76
C ALA A 8 27.14 25.23 -24.66
N GLY A 9 25.98 24.56 -24.79
CA GLY A 9 25.79 23.38 -25.63
C GLY A 9 26.39 22.08 -25.08
N GLN A 10 26.83 22.07 -23.81
CA GLN A 10 27.51 20.93 -23.20
C GLN A 10 26.57 20.10 -22.31
N PRO A 11 26.58 18.76 -22.41
CA PRO A 11 25.88 17.90 -21.46
C PRO A 11 26.69 17.74 -20.17
N TYR A 12 25.97 17.64 -19.04
CA TYR A 12 26.53 17.43 -17.71
C TYR A 12 25.73 16.36 -16.96
N PHE A 13 26.43 15.50 -16.24
CA PHE A 13 25.81 14.58 -15.29
C PHE A 13 25.82 15.18 -13.90
N ILE A 14 24.65 15.19 -13.26
CA ILE A 14 24.45 15.66 -11.90
C ILE A 14 24.19 14.43 -11.03
N SER A 15 25.12 14.15 -10.13
CA SER A 15 25.01 13.06 -9.16
C SER A 15 25.64 13.46 -7.82
N ASP A 16 25.46 12.64 -6.80
CA ASP A 16 26.01 12.83 -5.46
C ASP A 16 27.47 12.33 -5.34
N GLY A 17 28.03 11.78 -6.41
CA GLY A 17 29.37 11.20 -6.43
C GLY A 17 29.56 9.96 -5.53
N SER A 18 28.46 9.34 -5.08
CA SER A 18 28.46 8.25 -4.10
C SER A 18 27.84 6.98 -4.69
N PRO A 19 28.55 6.26 -5.58
CA PRO A 19 27.99 5.06 -6.21
C PRO A 19 27.63 4.01 -5.16
N VAL A 20 26.39 3.52 -5.21
CA VAL A 20 25.85 2.54 -4.27
C VAL A 20 24.87 1.60 -4.99
N ASN A 21 24.82 0.35 -4.56
CA ASN A 21 23.80 -0.58 -5.05
C ASN A 21 22.40 -0.11 -4.63
N THR A 22 21.43 -0.10 -5.53
CA THR A 22 20.06 0.37 -5.24
C THR A 22 19.40 -0.37 -4.07
N PHE A 23 19.61 -1.68 -3.93
CA PHE A 23 19.02 -2.45 -2.83
C PHE A 23 19.69 -2.16 -1.49
N GLU A 24 21.01 -1.92 -1.48
CA GLU A 24 21.74 -1.46 -0.29
C GLU A 24 21.30 -0.05 0.11
N PHE A 25 21.11 0.85 -0.87
CA PHE A 25 20.60 2.20 -0.65
C PHE A 25 19.19 2.19 -0.04
N LEU A 26 18.30 1.32 -0.51
CA LEU A 26 16.92 1.22 -0.01
C LEU A 26 16.79 0.46 1.32
N GLN A 27 17.76 -0.37 1.68
CA GLN A 27 17.73 -1.18 2.89
C GLN A 27 17.44 -0.40 4.19
N PRO A 28 18.12 0.71 4.51
CA PRO A 28 17.84 1.47 5.73
C PRO A 28 16.40 2.00 5.76
N LEU A 29 15.90 2.49 4.62
CA LEU A 29 14.51 2.97 4.50
C LEU A 29 13.50 1.87 4.79
N LEU A 30 13.62 0.72 4.12
CA LEU A 30 12.67 -0.38 4.28
C LEU A 30 12.67 -0.93 5.71
N LYS A 31 13.85 -1.16 6.29
CA LYS A 31 13.97 -1.63 7.68
C LYS A 31 13.40 -0.64 8.69
N SER A 32 13.62 0.67 8.49
CA SER A 32 13.07 1.72 9.37
C SER A 32 11.54 1.80 9.39
N LEU A 33 10.90 1.21 8.36
CA LEU A 33 9.46 1.14 8.19
C LEU A 33 8.92 -0.27 8.44
N ASP A 34 9.70 -1.16 9.07
CA ASP A 34 9.36 -2.55 9.37
C ASP A 34 9.05 -3.42 8.13
N TYR A 35 9.64 -3.07 6.98
CA TYR A 35 9.52 -3.86 5.75
C TYR A 35 10.74 -4.77 5.54
N ASP A 36 10.47 -5.99 5.06
CA ASP A 36 11.50 -6.91 4.58
C ASP A 36 12.06 -6.45 3.23
N LEU A 37 13.32 -6.81 2.97
CA LEU A 37 13.90 -6.74 1.63
C LEU A 37 13.30 -7.82 0.72
N PRO A 38 13.23 -7.59 -0.61
CA PRO A 38 12.79 -8.60 -1.56
C PRO A 38 13.70 -9.84 -1.46
N LYS A 39 13.09 -11.00 -1.19
CA LYS A 39 13.79 -12.29 -1.05
C LYS A 39 13.97 -13.02 -2.38
N ALA A 40 13.12 -12.69 -3.36
CA ALA A 40 13.18 -13.26 -4.69
C ALA A 40 14.07 -12.40 -5.59
N SER A 41 14.89 -13.06 -6.41
CA SER A 41 15.69 -12.41 -7.44
C SER A 41 15.38 -13.02 -8.80
N LEU A 42 15.44 -12.18 -9.84
CA LEU A 42 15.26 -12.60 -11.23
C LEU A 42 16.46 -12.10 -12.02
N SER A 43 17.14 -13.02 -12.71
CA SER A 43 18.29 -12.64 -13.53
C SER A 43 17.87 -11.80 -14.74
N VAL A 44 18.72 -10.87 -15.15
CA VAL A 44 18.46 -9.95 -16.27
C VAL A 44 17.99 -10.68 -17.55
N PRO A 45 18.62 -11.78 -18.01
CA PRO A 45 18.15 -12.47 -19.21
C PRO A 45 16.72 -13.00 -19.07
N ARG A 46 16.36 -13.56 -17.90
CA ARG A 46 15.01 -14.07 -17.65
C ARG A 46 14.00 -12.93 -17.55
N ALA A 47 14.38 -11.83 -16.89
CA ALA A 47 13.56 -10.63 -16.81
C ALA A 47 13.33 -10.00 -18.19
N LEU A 48 14.32 -10.02 -19.09
CA LEU A 48 14.18 -9.54 -20.47
C LEU A 48 13.23 -10.41 -21.30
N VAL A 49 13.27 -11.74 -21.14
CA VAL A 49 12.30 -12.63 -21.78
C VAL A 49 10.89 -12.29 -21.32
N LEU A 50 10.69 -12.16 -20.00
CA LEU A 50 9.40 -11.76 -19.43
C LEU A 50 8.96 -10.39 -19.95
N GLY A 51 9.87 -9.43 -20.01
CA GLY A 51 9.56 -8.09 -20.49
C GLY A 51 9.21 -8.03 -21.97
N ARG A 52 9.80 -8.89 -22.80
CA ARG A 52 9.41 -9.02 -24.22
C ARG A 52 8.02 -9.61 -24.38
N ILE A 53 7.64 -10.56 -23.53
CA ILE A 53 6.28 -11.12 -23.50
C ILE A 53 5.27 -10.02 -23.14
N PHE A 54 5.53 -9.26 -22.07
CA PHE A 54 4.66 -8.15 -21.70
C PHE A 54 4.61 -7.05 -22.76
N TRP A 55 5.75 -6.71 -23.36
CA TRP A 55 5.79 -5.77 -24.49
C TRP A 55 4.92 -6.23 -25.67
N ALA A 56 4.97 -7.51 -26.04
CA ALA A 56 4.11 -8.06 -27.10
C ALA A 56 2.62 -7.97 -26.73
N ILE A 57 2.26 -8.33 -25.49
CA ILE A 57 0.90 -8.20 -24.96
C ILE A 57 0.43 -6.75 -25.05
N TYR A 58 1.20 -5.79 -24.56
CA TYR A 58 0.83 -4.37 -24.59
C TYR A 58 0.76 -3.80 -26.00
N THR A 59 1.55 -4.33 -26.94
CA THR A 59 1.49 -3.94 -28.35
C THR A 59 0.18 -4.38 -28.99
N VAL A 60 -0.27 -5.62 -28.73
CA VAL A 60 -1.58 -6.12 -29.19
C VAL A 60 -2.72 -5.35 -28.52
N LEU A 61 -2.57 -5.05 -27.23
CA LEU A 61 -3.58 -4.36 -26.43
C LEU A 61 -3.48 -2.82 -26.53
N HIS A 62 -2.67 -2.29 -27.45
CA HIS A 62 -2.43 -0.87 -27.63
C HIS A 62 -3.70 0.01 -27.64
N PRO A 63 -4.79 -0.37 -28.34
CA PRO A 63 -6.02 0.44 -28.36
C PRO A 63 -6.68 0.63 -26.99
N TRP A 64 -6.39 -0.25 -26.02
CA TRP A 64 -7.02 -0.26 -24.70
C TRP A 64 -6.10 0.24 -23.58
N LEU A 65 -4.85 0.64 -23.88
CA LEU A 65 -3.87 1.06 -22.87
C LEU A 65 -4.34 2.29 -22.05
N ASN A 66 -5.11 3.18 -22.67
CA ASN A 66 -5.63 4.38 -22.00
C ASN A 66 -6.91 4.13 -21.20
N ARG A 67 -7.32 2.87 -21.00
CA ARG A 67 -8.57 2.55 -20.32
C ARG A 67 -8.36 2.38 -18.82
N TRP A 68 -9.25 2.96 -18.03
CA TRP A 68 -9.18 3.00 -16.57
C TRP A 68 -9.11 1.62 -15.87
N TRP A 69 -9.59 0.56 -16.52
CA TRP A 69 -9.53 -0.82 -15.98
C TRP A 69 -8.26 -1.57 -16.39
N PHE A 70 -7.45 -1.00 -17.28
CA PHE A 70 -6.25 -1.66 -17.78
C PHE A 70 -5.07 -1.41 -16.84
N PRO A 71 -4.33 -2.45 -16.41
CA PRO A 71 -3.23 -2.28 -15.46
C PRO A 71 -2.09 -1.49 -16.10
N GLN A 72 -1.39 -0.70 -15.28
CA GLN A 72 -0.12 -0.08 -15.68
C GLN A 72 0.86 -1.14 -16.19
N PRO A 73 1.78 -0.77 -17.11
CA PRO A 73 2.68 -1.74 -17.71
C PRO A 73 3.46 -2.49 -16.63
N LEU A 74 3.37 -3.81 -16.70
CA LEU A 74 4.24 -4.74 -16.01
C LEU A 74 5.67 -4.60 -16.57
N ILE A 75 6.61 -5.36 -16.01
CA ILE A 75 8.05 -5.31 -16.33
C ILE A 75 8.29 -5.16 -17.84
N LEU A 76 8.82 -4.03 -18.28
CA LEU A 76 9.23 -3.81 -19.69
C LEU A 76 10.75 -3.97 -19.86
N PRO A 77 11.26 -4.27 -21.07
CA PRO A 77 12.71 -4.38 -21.29
C PRO A 77 13.49 -3.14 -20.85
N ALA A 78 12.92 -1.94 -21.03
CA ALA A 78 13.52 -0.68 -20.58
C ALA A 78 13.68 -0.62 -19.05
N GLU A 79 12.69 -1.12 -18.30
CA GLU A 79 12.75 -1.17 -16.83
C GLU A 79 13.75 -2.20 -16.34
N VAL A 80 13.83 -3.34 -17.04
CA VAL A 80 14.83 -4.38 -16.76
C VAL A 80 16.23 -3.83 -16.94
N TYR A 81 16.51 -3.12 -18.02
CA TYR A 81 17.82 -2.48 -18.19
C TYR A 81 18.04 -1.44 -17.09
N LYS A 82 17.10 -0.53 -16.87
CA LYS A 82 17.21 0.54 -15.86
C LYS A 82 17.63 0.03 -14.46
N VAL A 83 17.09 -1.10 -14.02
CA VAL A 83 17.35 -1.64 -12.67
C VAL A 83 18.40 -2.76 -12.67
N GLY A 84 18.51 -3.52 -13.77
CA GLY A 84 19.28 -4.74 -13.86
C GLY A 84 20.74 -4.57 -14.28
N VAL A 85 21.13 -3.40 -14.79
CA VAL A 85 22.53 -3.09 -15.09
C VAL A 85 23.04 -1.92 -14.27
N THR A 86 24.34 -1.91 -14.01
CA THR A 86 25.00 -0.84 -13.27
C THR A 86 25.08 0.41 -14.13
N HIS A 87 24.43 1.48 -13.68
CA HIS A 87 24.55 2.81 -14.28
C HIS A 87 25.33 3.71 -13.32
N TYR A 88 26.44 4.25 -13.81
CA TYR A 88 27.21 5.25 -13.10
C TYR A 88 27.64 6.35 -14.07
N PHE A 89 27.48 7.60 -13.65
CA PHE A 89 27.83 8.76 -14.45
C PHE A 89 28.72 9.70 -13.64
N SER A 90 29.82 10.12 -14.25
CA SER A 90 30.80 11.01 -13.60
C SER A 90 30.28 12.45 -13.54
N PHE A 91 30.18 12.99 -12.32
CA PHE A 91 29.83 14.39 -12.08
C PHE A 91 31.03 15.35 -12.17
N LEU A 92 32.24 14.84 -12.45
CA LEU A 92 33.48 15.64 -12.40
C LEU A 92 33.44 16.85 -13.32
N LYS A 93 32.85 16.71 -14.51
CA LYS A 93 32.67 17.82 -15.46
C LYS A 93 31.82 18.94 -14.86
N ALA A 94 30.71 18.60 -14.21
CA ALA A 94 29.86 19.57 -13.54
C ALA A 94 30.57 20.22 -12.35
N LYS A 95 31.33 19.44 -11.57
CA LYS A 95 32.12 19.97 -10.46
C LYS A 95 33.17 20.98 -10.94
N GLN A 96 33.90 20.67 -12.02
CA GLN A 96 35.01 21.49 -12.51
C GLN A 96 34.53 22.74 -13.24
N GLU A 97 33.55 22.62 -14.13
CA GLU A 97 33.13 23.72 -15.01
C GLU A 97 31.99 24.56 -14.41
N LEU A 98 31.15 23.98 -13.55
CA LEU A 98 30.01 24.65 -12.93
C LEU A 98 30.18 24.91 -11.43
N GLY A 99 31.27 24.42 -10.81
CA GLY A 99 31.43 24.45 -9.36
C GLY A 99 30.39 23.62 -8.61
N TYR A 100 29.76 22.65 -9.29
CA TYR A 100 28.67 21.87 -8.71
C TYR A 100 29.13 21.05 -7.50
N VAL A 101 28.37 21.17 -6.41
CA VAL A 101 28.51 20.39 -5.18
C VAL A 101 27.10 19.98 -4.71
N PRO A 102 26.87 18.70 -4.36
CA PRO A 102 25.60 18.28 -3.78
C PRO A 102 25.30 19.06 -2.50
N MET A 103 24.11 19.65 -2.39
CA MET A 103 23.71 20.43 -1.21
C MET A 103 23.39 19.56 0.00
N VAL A 104 22.97 18.32 -0.23
CA VAL A 104 22.53 17.37 0.81
C VAL A 104 23.30 16.08 0.64
N SER A 105 23.84 15.54 1.73
CA SER A 105 24.54 14.26 1.68
C SER A 105 23.55 13.09 1.52
N PRO A 106 23.94 11.95 0.92
CA PRO A 106 23.07 10.77 0.82
C PRO A 106 22.53 10.29 2.18
N ARG A 107 23.34 10.42 3.25
CA ARG A 107 22.95 10.06 4.62
C ARG A 107 21.86 10.98 5.17
N GLU A 108 22.04 12.29 5.00
CA GLU A 108 21.07 13.29 5.42
C GLU A 108 19.75 13.16 4.64
N GLY A 109 19.83 13.00 3.32
CA GLY A 109 18.66 12.78 2.46
C GLY A 109 17.90 11.50 2.84
N MET A 110 18.62 10.42 3.15
CA MET A 110 18.02 9.18 3.65
C MET A 110 17.33 9.38 5.01
N ALA A 111 17.98 10.06 5.96
CA ALA A 111 17.41 10.35 7.28
C ALA A 111 16.11 11.16 7.16
N ALA A 112 16.12 12.24 6.36
CA ALA A 112 14.93 13.06 6.11
C ALA A 112 13.80 12.25 5.45
N THR A 113 14.16 11.38 4.50
CA THR A 113 13.19 10.49 3.82
C THR A 113 12.57 9.50 4.81
N ILE A 114 13.37 8.89 5.69
CA ILE A 114 12.90 7.98 6.73
C ILE A 114 11.94 8.71 7.67
N SER A 115 12.32 9.88 8.19
CA SER A 115 11.46 10.67 9.09
C SER A 115 10.13 11.03 8.42
N TYR A 116 10.17 11.47 7.16
CA TYR A 116 8.95 11.78 6.40
C TYR A 116 8.03 10.56 6.26
N TRP A 117 8.57 9.39 5.92
CA TRP A 117 7.76 8.18 5.73
C TRP A 117 7.27 7.58 7.05
N GLN A 118 8.04 7.67 8.13
CA GLN A 118 7.61 7.27 9.46
C GLN A 118 6.45 8.14 9.95
N GLU A 119 6.55 9.45 9.76
CA GLU A 119 5.47 10.39 10.06
C GLU A 119 4.21 10.04 9.26
N ARG A 120 4.37 9.82 7.96
CA ARG A 120 3.27 9.44 7.09
C ARG A 120 2.64 8.11 7.49
N LYS A 121 3.45 7.10 7.85
CA LYS A 121 2.98 5.79 8.34
C LYS A 121 2.19 5.94 9.64
N ARG A 122 2.66 6.77 10.58
CA ARG A 122 1.96 7.06 11.84
C ARG A 122 0.58 7.69 11.60
N LYS A 123 0.51 8.66 10.69
CA LYS A 123 -0.75 9.34 10.32
C LYS A 123 -1.71 8.49 9.49
N THR A 124 -1.19 7.46 8.81
CA THR A 124 -2.02 6.59 7.99
C THR A 124 -2.85 5.69 8.88
N LEU A 125 -4.14 5.56 8.52
CA LEU A 125 -5.05 4.64 9.19
C LEU A 125 -4.71 3.20 8.81
N ASP A 126 -4.25 2.42 9.78
CA ASP A 126 -4.07 0.98 9.61
C ASP A 126 -5.43 0.28 9.55
N GLY A 127 -5.51 -0.79 8.76
CA GLY A 127 -6.77 -1.49 8.57
C GLY A 127 -6.61 -2.95 8.16
N PRO A 128 -7.70 -3.72 8.26
CA PRO A 128 -7.71 -5.11 7.85
C PRO A 128 -7.45 -5.27 6.35
N THR A 129 -6.87 -6.41 5.98
CA THR A 129 -6.61 -6.78 4.58
C THR A 129 -7.91 -6.75 3.77
N ILE A 130 -7.80 -6.61 2.43
CA ILE A 130 -8.97 -6.59 1.55
C ILE A 130 -9.84 -7.84 1.71
N TYR A 131 -9.22 -9.02 1.88
CA TYR A 131 -9.94 -10.28 2.12
C TYR A 131 -10.73 -10.26 3.43
N ALA A 132 -10.16 -9.73 4.51
CA ALA A 132 -10.86 -9.61 5.78
C ALA A 132 -12.03 -8.62 5.69
N ARG A 133 -11.87 -7.52 4.94
CA ARG A 133 -12.94 -6.55 4.66
C ARG A 133 -14.10 -7.20 3.91
N LEU A 134 -13.80 -7.89 2.81
CA LEU A 134 -14.80 -8.59 2.00
C LEU A 134 -15.52 -9.67 2.80
N PHE A 135 -14.79 -10.46 3.60
CA PHE A 135 -15.36 -11.51 4.43
C PHE A 135 -16.41 -10.96 5.42
N VAL A 136 -16.09 -9.87 6.12
CA VAL A 136 -17.02 -9.26 7.09
C VAL A 136 -18.25 -8.68 6.38
N VAL A 137 -18.05 -7.91 5.31
CA VAL A 137 -19.15 -7.27 4.56
C VAL A 137 -20.08 -8.32 3.96
N ILE A 138 -19.53 -9.32 3.27
CA ILE A 138 -20.32 -10.41 2.66
C ILE A 138 -21.04 -11.20 3.76
N GLY A 139 -20.38 -11.49 4.89
CA GLY A 139 -20.99 -12.22 6.01
C GLY A 139 -22.19 -11.50 6.62
N ILE A 140 -22.02 -10.22 6.98
CA ILE A 140 -23.11 -9.40 7.54
C ILE A 140 -24.23 -9.20 6.51
N ALA A 141 -23.90 -8.90 5.26
CA ALA A 141 -24.89 -8.74 4.19
C ALA A 141 -25.67 -10.03 3.94
N SER A 142 -25.01 -11.19 3.99
CA SER A 142 -25.65 -12.50 3.81
C SER A 142 -26.62 -12.82 4.96
N LEU A 143 -26.20 -12.56 6.21
CA LEU A 143 -27.06 -12.72 7.39
C LEU A 143 -28.28 -11.79 7.34
N PHE A 144 -28.09 -10.51 6.99
CA PHE A 144 -29.17 -9.55 6.82
C PHE A 144 -30.17 -10.02 5.75
N SER A 145 -29.64 -10.41 4.58
CA SER A 145 -30.43 -10.87 3.44
C SER A 145 -31.25 -12.10 3.79
N ALA A 146 -30.62 -13.12 4.41
CA ALA A 146 -31.31 -14.31 4.87
C ALA A 146 -32.41 -13.99 5.91
N ALA A 147 -32.15 -13.07 6.84
CA ALA A 147 -33.01 -12.76 7.97
C ALA A 147 -34.25 -11.91 7.64
N TYR A 148 -34.10 -10.93 6.74
CA TYR A 148 -35.09 -9.85 6.55
C TYR A 148 -35.57 -9.65 5.11
N LEU A 149 -34.80 -10.04 4.08
CA LEU A 149 -35.25 -9.86 2.70
C LEU A 149 -36.28 -10.92 2.29
N PRO A 150 -37.18 -10.61 1.35
CA PRO A 150 -38.17 -11.56 0.86
C PRO A 150 -37.51 -12.62 -0.06
N VAL A 151 -38.15 -13.79 -0.18
CA VAL A 151 -37.56 -14.99 -0.82
C VAL A 151 -37.52 -14.90 -2.35
N ASP A 152 -38.37 -14.07 -2.94
CA ASP A 152 -38.47 -13.84 -4.38
C ASP A 152 -37.22 -13.18 -5.00
N ILE A 153 -36.37 -12.55 -4.19
CA ILE A 153 -35.15 -11.89 -4.65
C ILE A 153 -33.98 -12.88 -4.69
N ALA A 154 -33.42 -13.15 -5.86
CA ALA A 154 -32.17 -13.92 -5.96
C ALA A 154 -30.99 -13.07 -5.43
N PRO A 155 -30.06 -13.61 -4.59
CA PRO A 155 -29.88 -15.02 -4.19
C PRO A 155 -30.43 -15.38 -2.79
N VAL A 156 -31.44 -14.66 -2.27
CA VAL A 156 -31.96 -14.83 -0.89
C VAL A 156 -32.41 -16.26 -0.57
N PRO A 157 -33.09 -17.04 -1.46
CA PRO A 157 -33.44 -18.42 -1.17
C PRO A 157 -32.24 -19.28 -0.79
N LEU A 158 -31.14 -19.14 -1.54
CA LEU A 158 -29.91 -19.89 -1.31
C LEU A 158 -29.28 -19.49 0.02
N LEU A 159 -29.17 -18.19 0.29
CA LEU A 159 -28.62 -17.66 1.55
C LEU A 159 -29.43 -18.09 2.77
N ARG A 160 -30.76 -18.16 2.64
CA ARG A 160 -31.64 -18.62 3.72
C ARG A 160 -31.53 -20.12 3.93
N ALA A 161 -31.47 -20.92 2.85
CA ALA A 161 -31.28 -22.36 2.94
C ALA A 161 -29.95 -22.72 3.61
N THR A 162 -28.85 -22.07 3.21
CA THR A 162 -27.53 -22.28 3.83
C THR A 162 -27.51 -21.83 5.29
N SER A 163 -28.11 -20.67 5.59
CA SER A 163 -28.22 -20.19 6.97
C SER A 163 -29.05 -21.13 7.86
N LEU A 164 -30.16 -21.68 7.35
CA LEU A 164 -30.98 -22.65 8.07
C LEU A 164 -30.29 -24.01 8.23
N PHE A 165 -29.50 -24.43 7.23
CA PHE A 165 -28.69 -25.63 7.35
C PHE A 165 -27.69 -25.52 8.52
N ILE A 166 -27.04 -24.37 8.66
CA ILE A 166 -26.03 -24.10 9.70
C ILE A 166 -26.69 -23.83 11.07
N PHE A 167 -27.63 -22.88 11.13
CA PHE A 167 -28.17 -22.34 12.39
C PHE A 167 -29.51 -22.97 12.82
N ARG A 168 -30.10 -23.83 11.98
CA ARG A 168 -31.33 -24.61 12.22
C ARG A 168 -32.63 -23.82 12.44
N SER A 169 -32.57 -22.51 12.70
CA SER A 169 -33.73 -21.68 13.02
C SER A 169 -33.58 -20.23 12.55
N MET A 170 -34.64 -19.68 11.94
CA MET A 170 -34.67 -18.26 11.53
C MET A 170 -34.63 -17.29 12.71
N ARG A 171 -35.12 -17.71 13.88
CA ARG A 171 -34.99 -16.88 15.10
C ARG A 171 -33.52 -16.75 15.50
N VAL A 172 -32.78 -17.85 15.44
CA VAL A 172 -31.34 -17.87 15.73
C VAL A 172 -30.58 -16.99 14.74
N VAL A 173 -30.85 -17.10 13.43
CA VAL A 173 -30.22 -16.24 12.41
C VAL A 173 -30.43 -14.75 12.69
N ARG A 174 -31.67 -14.34 13.02
CA ARG A 174 -32.01 -12.95 13.37
C ARG A 174 -31.29 -12.50 14.64
N THR A 175 -31.28 -13.33 15.68
CA THR A 175 -30.58 -13.02 16.92
C THR A 175 -29.07 -12.87 16.68
N ILE A 176 -28.45 -13.75 15.90
CA ILE A 176 -27.02 -13.67 15.55
C ILE A 176 -26.73 -12.37 14.81
N PHE A 177 -27.55 -12.01 13.82
CA PHE A 177 -27.39 -10.75 13.10
C PHE A 177 -27.46 -9.54 14.05
N LEU A 178 -28.47 -9.49 14.91
CA LEU A 178 -28.64 -8.40 15.87
C LEU A 178 -27.47 -8.32 16.87
N LEU A 179 -27.01 -9.46 17.39
CA LEU A 179 -25.85 -9.51 18.27
C LEU A 179 -24.56 -9.07 17.57
N ALA A 180 -24.37 -9.47 16.30
CA ALA A 180 -23.24 -9.02 15.50
C ALA A 180 -23.27 -7.49 15.30
N MET A 181 -24.45 -6.92 15.05
CA MET A 181 -24.59 -5.47 14.90
C MET A 181 -24.38 -4.71 16.20
N ALA A 182 -24.89 -5.22 17.31
CA ALA A 182 -24.62 -4.66 18.64
C ALA A 182 -23.12 -4.71 18.97
N ALA A 183 -22.43 -5.81 18.64
CA ALA A 183 -20.99 -5.94 18.82
C ALA A 183 -20.21 -4.90 17.99
N HIS A 184 -20.51 -4.77 16.69
CA HIS A 184 -19.88 -3.76 15.83
C HIS A 184 -20.08 -2.33 16.35
N ILE A 185 -21.27 -1.99 16.83
CA ILE A 185 -21.55 -0.68 17.42
C ILE A 185 -20.73 -0.49 18.71
N GLY A 186 -20.75 -1.47 19.61
CA GLY A 186 -19.99 -1.43 20.86
C GLY A 186 -18.48 -1.30 20.62
N GLU A 187 -17.94 -2.06 19.68
CA GLU A 187 -16.54 -2.01 19.25
C GLU A 187 -16.21 -0.64 18.64
N ALA A 188 -17.09 -0.07 17.82
CA ALA A 188 -16.88 1.25 17.23
C ALA A 188 -16.87 2.36 18.28
N VAL A 189 -17.80 2.32 19.23
CA VAL A 189 -17.82 3.27 20.36
C VAL A 189 -16.55 3.12 21.19
N TYR A 190 -16.11 1.90 21.50
CA TYR A 190 -14.84 1.68 22.19
C TYR A 190 -13.66 2.23 21.39
N ALA A 191 -13.59 1.95 20.08
CA ALA A 191 -12.54 2.43 19.18
C ALA A 191 -12.48 3.95 19.15
N TRP A 192 -13.62 4.64 19.12
CA TRP A 192 -13.67 6.11 19.17
C TRP A 192 -13.04 6.67 20.44
N HIS A 193 -13.40 6.12 21.61
CA HIS A 193 -12.89 6.58 22.89
C HIS A 193 -11.40 6.27 23.06
N LEU A 194 -10.94 5.12 22.56
CA LEU A 194 -9.53 4.75 22.56
C LEU A 194 -8.72 5.63 21.59
N ALA A 195 -9.23 5.84 20.37
CA ALA A 195 -8.56 6.65 19.37
C ALA A 195 -8.44 8.12 19.79
N LYS A 196 -9.40 8.68 20.54
CA LYS A 196 -9.24 10.02 21.11
C LYS A 196 -8.04 10.18 22.07
N ARG A 197 -7.47 9.09 22.56
CA ARG A 197 -6.27 9.11 23.42
C ARG A 197 -4.98 8.82 22.65
N VAL A 198 -5.07 7.96 21.65
CA VAL A 198 -3.93 7.37 20.92
C VAL A 198 -3.73 8.01 19.54
N ASP A 199 -4.82 8.28 18.82
CA ASP A 199 -4.80 8.75 17.43
C ASP A 199 -5.95 9.74 17.19
N THR A 200 -5.77 10.95 17.74
CA THR A 200 -6.80 12.00 17.73
C THR A 200 -7.15 12.45 16.33
N GLU A 201 -6.16 12.51 15.42
CA GLU A 201 -6.34 12.90 14.02
C GLU A 201 -7.30 11.94 13.29
N ASN A 202 -7.21 10.64 13.56
CA ASN A 202 -8.02 9.62 12.87
C ASN A 202 -9.19 9.08 13.70
N ALA A 203 -9.56 9.68 14.83
CA ALA A 203 -10.58 9.11 15.72
C ALA A 203 -11.92 8.79 15.01
N ARG A 204 -12.35 9.66 14.08
CA ARG A 204 -13.52 9.43 13.22
C ARG A 204 -13.34 8.26 12.27
N ALA A 205 -12.17 8.16 11.65
CA ALA A 205 -11.89 7.09 10.72
C ALA A 205 -11.84 5.73 11.45
N TRP A 206 -11.25 5.68 12.65
CA TRP A 206 -11.28 4.49 13.52
C TRP A 206 -12.68 4.04 13.89
N PHE A 207 -13.58 4.98 14.24
CA PHE A 207 -14.98 4.65 14.53
C PHE A 207 -15.68 4.03 13.31
N TRP A 208 -15.65 4.69 12.16
CA TRP A 208 -16.35 4.18 10.97
C TRP A 208 -15.74 2.88 10.46
N GLN A 209 -14.41 2.75 10.47
CA GLN A 209 -13.74 1.53 10.07
C GLN A 209 -14.10 0.36 11.02
N THR A 210 -14.18 0.62 12.33
CA THR A 210 -14.56 -0.40 13.32
C THR A 210 -16.05 -0.72 13.26
N LEU A 211 -16.91 0.25 12.97
CA LEU A 211 -18.34 0.00 12.79
C LEU A 211 -18.59 -0.98 11.64
N VAL A 212 -17.83 -0.87 10.55
CA VAL A 212 -17.99 -1.75 9.37
C VAL A 212 -17.26 -3.08 9.56
N PHE A 213 -16.03 -3.09 10.09
CA PHE A 213 -15.18 -4.29 10.12
C PHE A 213 -15.02 -4.93 11.51
N GLY A 214 -15.66 -4.36 12.53
CA GLY A 214 -15.65 -4.84 13.90
C GLY A 214 -14.26 -5.02 14.49
N ILE A 215 -14.11 -6.08 15.29
CA ILE A 215 -12.87 -6.45 15.98
C ILE A 215 -11.64 -6.55 15.05
N ARG A 216 -11.85 -6.85 13.76
CA ARG A 216 -10.76 -6.94 12.77
C ARG A 216 -10.10 -5.59 12.53
N SER A 217 -10.84 -4.49 12.66
CA SER A 217 -10.27 -3.14 12.67
C SER A 217 -9.74 -2.77 14.05
N LEU A 218 -10.53 -3.00 15.11
CA LEU A 218 -10.16 -2.61 16.48
C LEU A 218 -8.81 -3.17 16.94
N ARG A 219 -8.45 -4.39 16.52
CA ARG A 219 -7.15 -5.01 16.81
C ARG A 219 -5.95 -4.15 16.38
N PHE A 220 -6.06 -3.40 15.29
CA PHE A 220 -4.99 -2.51 14.84
C PHE A 220 -4.84 -1.30 15.76
N LEU A 221 -5.95 -0.68 16.16
CA LEU A 221 -5.94 0.42 17.13
C LEU A 221 -5.42 -0.05 18.50
N MET A 222 -5.81 -1.24 18.95
CA MET A 222 -5.28 -1.82 20.19
C MET A 222 -3.77 -2.07 20.10
N LYS A 223 -3.26 -2.51 18.95
CA LYS A 223 -1.81 -2.67 18.72
C LYS A 223 -1.10 -1.32 18.80
N ARG A 224 -1.67 -0.27 18.19
CA ARG A 224 -1.14 1.11 18.23
C ARG A 224 -1.12 1.67 19.66
N SER A 225 -2.19 1.45 20.42
CA SER A 225 -2.26 1.82 21.84
C SER A 225 -1.17 1.15 22.68
N LYS A 226 -0.90 -0.14 22.43
CA LYS A 226 0.16 -0.86 23.15
C LYS A 226 1.56 -0.34 22.81
N SER A 227 1.82 0.00 21.54
CA SER A 227 3.11 0.55 21.15
C SER A 227 3.37 1.93 21.76
N GLU A 228 2.34 2.75 21.93
CA GLU A 228 2.48 4.04 22.62
C GLU A 228 2.69 3.90 24.12
N ALA A 229 2.06 2.90 24.76
CA ALA A 229 2.26 2.64 26.18
C ALA A 229 3.68 2.11 26.53
N THR A 230 4.42 1.62 25.52
CA THR A 230 5.80 1.13 25.67
C THR A 230 6.88 2.15 25.33
N LEU A 231 6.50 3.34 24.86
CA LEU A 231 7.38 4.47 24.58
C LEU A 231 7.36 5.46 25.75
#